data_AF-A0AAV7AQS4-F1
#
_entry.id   AF-A0AAV7AQS4-F1
#
_cell.length_a   1.000
_cell.length_b   1.000
_cell.length_c   1.000
_cell.angle_alpha   90.00
_cell.angle_beta   90.00
_cell.angle_gamma   90.00
#
_symmetry.space_group_name_H-M   'P 1'
#
loop_
_entity.id
_entity.type
_entity.pdbx_description
1 polymer ?
#
loop_
_entity_poly.entity_id
_entity_poly.type
_entity_poly.pdbx_seq_one_letter_code
_entity_poly.pdbx_strand_id
1 'polypeptide(L)'
;MEAEADSSAEMNGQEEVDSDREDSASQSDSEEESSDMDDLDCERRRNECLDEMCHLEKQFSEVKEKLFKERLTQLKAKLEEVSSGKALEYINPLEDLQKNMKIRIEVAGIYKRFCVDVIRHRFECELQGAKQHLESERILLFDNMQSELLERIQRLEEDRQSIDISSEWWDEELRSKRSRRKWDPFRSEKKKRVPLVSGPYIVYMLRDLDILEDWTAIKKAKAAVSPQKRKSDSVKVEKQYFSARCEDGCLYYEGESFTKGEAIILDMKDEPPSQ
;
A
#
# COMPACT_ATOMS: atom_id res chain seq x y z
N MET A 1 -2.67 28.15 -1.40
CA MET A 1 -3.22 29.39 -0.82
C MET A 1 -3.67 29.03 0.57
N GLU A 2 -2.69 28.82 1.44
CA GLU A 2 -2.07 29.86 2.29
C GLU A 2 -3.05 30.29 3.39
N ALA A 3 -2.71 29.82 4.59
CA ALA A 3 -3.30 30.20 5.85
C ALA A 3 -2.49 31.38 6.40
N GLU A 4 -3.14 32.52 6.57
CA GLU A 4 -2.60 33.70 7.25
C GLU A 4 -3.44 33.93 8.50
N ALA A 5 -2.83 33.68 9.66
CA ALA A 5 -3.13 34.33 10.93
C ALA A 5 -2.04 33.92 11.93
N ASP A 6 -1.14 34.84 12.27
CA ASP A 6 -1.09 35.31 13.65
C ASP A 6 -0.28 36.61 13.76
N SER A 7 -0.80 37.52 14.57
CA SER A 7 -0.22 38.82 14.90
C SER A 7 0.32 38.73 16.32
N SER A 8 1.61 39.00 16.51
CA SER A 8 2.11 39.42 17.82
C SER A 8 3.11 40.55 17.66
N ALA A 9 2.80 41.64 18.36
CA ALA A 9 3.55 42.87 18.39
C ALA A 9 4.83 42.72 19.22
N GLU A 10 5.96 43.15 18.66
CA GLU A 10 7.10 43.60 19.45
C GLU A 10 7.58 44.95 18.89
N MET A 11 7.38 45.97 19.71
CA MET A 11 7.88 47.33 19.54
C MET A 11 9.30 47.35 20.10
N ASN A 12 10.31 47.45 19.24
CA ASN A 12 11.66 47.78 19.69
C ASN A 12 12.15 48.99 18.91
N GLY A 13 12.33 50.09 19.63
CA GLY A 13 12.85 51.34 19.10
C GLY A 13 14.34 51.21 18.82
N GLN A 14 14.73 51.61 17.62
CA GLN A 14 16.11 51.92 17.30
C GLN A 14 16.13 53.28 16.60
N GLU A 15 16.55 54.25 17.40
CA GLU A 15 16.86 55.62 17.00
C GLU A 15 18.14 55.58 16.17
N GLU A 16 18.01 55.91 14.89
CA GLU A 16 19.11 56.16 13.96
C GLU A 16 19.06 57.63 13.56
N VAL A 17 19.74 58.50 14.30
CA VAL A 17 20.09 59.85 13.85
C VAL A 17 21.42 60.25 14.49
N ASP A 18 22.53 59.96 13.81
CA ASP A 18 23.80 60.64 14.06
C ASP A 18 24.08 61.54 12.85
N SER A 19 23.72 62.81 12.98
CA SER A 19 23.99 63.86 12.00
C SER A 19 24.84 64.91 12.68
N ASP A 20 26.16 64.74 12.61
CA ASP A 20 27.17 65.76 12.88
C ASP A 20 26.76 67.08 12.20
N ARG A 21 26.33 68.04 13.01
CA ARG A 21 26.15 69.44 12.60
C ARG A 21 27.16 70.28 13.35
N GLU A 22 28.18 70.64 12.58
CA GLU A 22 29.19 71.66 12.78
C GLU A 22 28.72 72.85 13.62
N ASP A 23 29.53 73.13 14.63
CA ASP A 23 29.59 74.32 15.46
C ASP A 23 29.74 75.58 14.58
N SER A 24 28.69 76.38 14.52
CA SER A 24 28.76 77.76 14.02
C SER A 24 28.14 78.68 15.06
N ALA A 25 28.97 79.04 16.02
CA ALA A 25 28.79 80.18 16.89
C ALA A 25 28.76 81.47 16.05
N SER A 26 27.57 81.84 15.57
CA SER A 26 27.27 83.21 15.16
C SER A 26 26.78 83.99 16.38
N GLN A 27 27.72 84.68 17.04
CA GLN A 27 27.39 85.86 17.83
C GLN A 27 26.75 86.88 16.88
N SER A 28 25.42 86.96 16.90
CA SER A 28 24.67 88.05 16.31
C SER A 28 24.20 88.94 17.46
N ASP A 29 24.97 90.00 17.72
CA ASP A 29 24.49 91.19 18.43
C ASP A 29 23.22 91.64 17.72
N SER A 30 22.08 91.27 18.31
CA SER A 30 20.78 91.68 17.84
C SER A 30 20.48 92.94 18.63
N GLU A 31 20.89 94.06 18.05
CA GLU A 31 20.50 95.38 18.52
C GLU A 31 19.00 95.42 18.74
N GLU A 32 18.60 96.09 19.81
CA GLU A 32 17.22 96.27 20.21
C GLU A 32 16.42 96.97 19.11
N GLU A 33 15.88 96.19 18.17
CA GLU A 33 14.74 96.60 17.38
C GLU A 33 13.52 96.41 18.28
N SER A 34 13.36 97.38 19.20
CA SER A 34 12.13 97.64 19.94
C SER A 34 11.05 98.00 18.91
N SER A 35 10.54 96.98 18.22
CA SER A 35 9.34 97.08 17.41
C SER A 35 8.20 97.32 18.39
N ASP A 36 7.79 98.57 18.47
CA ASP A 36 6.54 99.03 19.08
C ASP A 36 5.36 98.45 18.25
N MET A 37 5.27 97.12 18.24
CA MET A 37 4.11 96.39 17.74
C MET A 37 3.02 96.68 18.75
N ASP A 38 1.96 97.33 18.28
CA ASP A 38 0.79 97.65 19.07
C ASP A 38 0.37 96.39 19.84
N ASP A 39 0.46 96.39 21.18
CA ASP A 39 0.13 95.22 22.01
C ASP A 39 -1.25 94.66 21.66
N LEU A 40 -2.15 95.54 21.20
CA LEU A 40 -3.47 95.23 20.68
C LEU A 40 -3.45 94.33 19.43
N ASP A 41 -2.46 94.48 18.54
CA ASP A 41 -2.27 93.61 17.37
C ASP A 41 -1.75 92.23 17.77
N CYS A 42 -0.81 92.17 18.73
CA CYS A 42 -0.33 90.92 19.30
C CYS A 42 -1.46 90.13 19.99
N GLU A 43 -2.29 90.82 20.78
CA GLU A 43 -3.48 90.23 21.40
C GLU A 43 -4.52 89.78 20.36
N ARG A 44 -4.75 90.58 19.31
CA ARG A 44 -5.66 90.22 18.21
C ARG A 44 -5.22 88.92 17.53
N ARG A 45 -3.95 88.81 17.11
CA ARG A 45 -3.42 87.61 16.44
C ARG A 45 -3.45 86.38 17.35
N ARG A 46 -3.21 86.57 18.66
CA ARG A 46 -3.33 85.49 19.64
C ARG A 46 -4.77 85.00 19.74
N ASN A 47 -5.73 85.91 19.79
CA ASN A 47 -7.15 85.56 19.88
C ASN A 47 -7.63 84.85 18.61
N GLU A 48 -7.24 85.32 17.42
CA GLU A 48 -7.54 84.65 16.15
C GLU A 48 -7.00 83.22 16.11
N CYS A 49 -5.76 83.00 16.55
CA CYS A 49 -5.16 81.66 16.65
C CYS A 49 -5.92 80.76 17.64
N LEU A 50 -6.33 81.29 18.79
CA LEU A 50 -7.13 80.55 19.77
C LEU A 50 -8.53 80.21 19.23
N ASP A 51 -9.15 81.12 18.47
CA ASP A 51 -10.44 80.89 17.84
C ASP A 51 -10.36 79.82 16.76
N GLU A 52 -9.30 79.82 15.94
CA GLU A 52 -9.02 78.77 14.95
C GLU A 52 -8.80 77.41 15.62
N MET A 53 -7.98 77.34 16.67
CA MET A 53 -7.76 76.11 17.44
C MET A 53 -9.06 75.60 18.08
N CYS A 54 -9.87 76.51 18.63
CA CYS A 54 -11.18 76.18 19.19
C CYS A 54 -12.14 75.66 18.11
N HIS A 55 -12.10 76.24 16.90
CA HIS A 55 -12.90 75.78 15.77
C HIS A 55 -12.47 74.38 15.32
N LEU A 56 -11.17 74.13 15.20
CA LEU A 56 -10.62 72.81 14.87
C LEU A 56 -11.01 71.76 15.92
N GLU A 57 -10.86 72.05 17.20
CA GLU A 57 -11.21 71.11 18.29
C GLU A 57 -12.70 70.73 18.25
N LYS A 58 -13.58 71.69 17.93
CA LYS A 58 -15.02 71.42 17.73
C LYS A 58 -15.24 70.49 16.54
N GLN A 59 -14.59 70.74 15.40
CA GLN A 59 -14.70 69.87 14.23
C GLN A 59 -14.21 68.44 14.54
N PHE A 60 -13.07 68.29 15.22
CA PHE A 60 -12.55 66.99 15.64
C PHE A 60 -13.52 66.27 16.56
N SER A 61 -14.10 66.98 17.53
CA SER A 61 -15.09 66.42 18.46
C SER A 61 -16.35 65.95 17.73
N GLU A 62 -16.86 66.73 16.77
CA GLU A 62 -18.02 66.35 15.96
C GLU A 62 -17.75 65.13 15.08
N VAL A 63 -16.59 65.08 14.42
CA VAL A 63 -16.20 63.94 13.57
C VAL A 63 -16.04 62.68 14.43
N LYS A 64 -15.38 62.80 15.59
CA LYS A 64 -15.22 61.70 16.55
C LYS A 64 -16.57 61.16 17.00
N GLU A 65 -17.51 62.04 17.39
CA GLU A 65 -18.86 61.62 17.76
C GLU A 65 -19.61 60.93 16.63
N LYS A 66 -19.52 61.44 15.40
CA LYS A 66 -20.14 60.82 14.22
C LYS A 66 -19.58 59.41 13.99
N LEU A 67 -18.26 59.25 14.02
CA LEU A 67 -17.60 57.95 13.87
C LEU A 67 -18.06 56.94 14.93
N PHE A 68 -18.15 57.35 16.20
CA PHE A 68 -18.64 56.48 17.26
C PHE A 68 -20.12 56.10 17.08
N LYS A 69 -20.97 57.07 16.70
CA LYS A 69 -22.40 56.82 16.44
C LYS A 69 -22.57 55.84 15.29
N GLU A 70 -21.84 56.02 14.18
CA GLU A 70 -21.84 55.11 13.03
C GLU A 70 -21.32 53.72 13.38
N ARG A 71 -20.24 53.62 14.17
CA ARG A 71 -19.74 52.32 14.62
C ARG A 71 -20.75 51.60 15.51
N LEU A 72 -21.39 52.33 16.42
CA LEU A 72 -22.42 51.80 17.31
C LEU A 72 -23.63 51.29 16.51
N THR A 73 -24.09 52.03 15.49
CA THR A 73 -25.22 51.60 14.66
C THR A 73 -24.89 50.36 13.84
N GLN A 74 -23.68 50.27 13.26
CA GLN A 74 -23.21 49.04 12.59
C GLN A 74 -23.22 47.84 13.53
N LEU A 75 -22.69 47.99 14.75
CA LEU A 75 -22.66 46.90 15.74
C LEU A 75 -24.06 46.49 16.18
N LYS A 76 -24.97 47.45 16.40
CA LYS A 76 -26.36 47.17 16.72
C LYS A 76 -27.08 46.44 15.59
N ALA A 77 -26.84 46.82 14.33
CA ALA A 77 -27.41 46.13 13.17
C ALA A 77 -26.92 44.67 13.09
N LYS A 78 -25.61 44.44 13.24
CA LYS A 78 -25.05 43.08 13.29
C LYS A 78 -25.59 42.26 14.45
N LEU A 79 -25.73 42.87 15.63
CA LEU A 79 -26.32 42.19 16.80
C LEU A 79 -27.77 41.80 16.53
N GLU A 80 -28.55 42.67 15.89
CA GLU A 80 -29.93 42.38 15.51
C GLU A 80 -30.01 41.25 14.48
N GLU A 81 -29.15 41.25 13.46
CA GLU A 81 -29.03 40.17 12.48
C GLU A 81 -28.74 38.81 13.14
N VAL A 82 -27.86 38.80 14.14
CA VAL A 82 -27.55 37.58 14.90
C VAL A 82 -28.73 37.17 15.78
N SER A 83 -29.33 38.11 16.52
CA SER A 83 -30.45 37.82 17.43
C SER A 83 -31.72 37.36 16.69
N SER A 84 -31.94 37.88 15.49
CA SER A 84 -33.03 37.46 14.60
C SER A 84 -32.70 36.20 13.79
N GLY A 85 -31.49 35.65 13.95
CA GLY A 85 -31.05 34.43 13.26
C GLY A 85 -30.92 34.59 11.75
N LYS A 86 -30.66 35.81 11.26
CA LYS A 86 -30.51 36.17 9.83
C LYS A 86 -29.07 36.40 9.41
N ALA A 87 -28.12 36.32 10.35
CA ALA A 87 -26.71 36.50 10.09
C ALA A 87 -26.16 35.42 9.12
N LEU A 88 -25.95 35.82 7.85
CA LEU A 88 -25.55 34.93 6.77
C LEU A 88 -24.19 34.26 7.01
N GLU A 89 -23.29 34.93 7.75
CA GLU A 89 -21.98 34.41 8.15
C GLU A 89 -22.09 33.06 8.90
N TYR A 90 -23.21 32.82 9.61
CA TYR A 90 -23.47 31.57 10.31
C TYR A 90 -24.43 30.65 9.56
N ILE A 91 -25.41 31.21 8.84
CA ILE A 91 -26.42 30.42 8.12
C ILE A 91 -25.81 29.65 6.96
N ASN A 92 -24.95 30.29 6.14
CA ASN A 92 -24.40 29.63 4.97
C ASN A 92 -23.54 28.39 5.35
N PRO A 93 -22.59 28.48 6.31
CA PRO A 93 -21.86 27.29 6.76
C PRO A 93 -22.77 26.22 7.37
N LEU A 94 -23.84 26.62 8.08
CA LEU A 94 -24.80 25.69 8.65
C LEU A 94 -25.58 24.93 7.56
N GLU A 95 -26.06 25.62 6.52
CA GLU A 95 -26.73 24.99 5.38
C GLU A 95 -25.80 24.02 4.66
N ASP A 96 -24.54 24.39 4.44
CA ASP A 96 -23.56 23.53 3.78
C ASP A 96 -23.23 22.31 4.64
N LEU A 97 -23.12 22.47 5.96
CA LEU A 97 -22.95 21.35 6.88
C LEU A 97 -24.17 20.41 6.83
N GLN A 98 -25.38 20.95 6.78
CA GLN A 98 -26.61 20.15 6.65
C GLN A 98 -26.68 19.41 5.31
N LYS A 99 -26.28 20.03 4.20
CA LYS A 99 -26.17 19.38 2.88
C LYS A 99 -25.16 18.23 2.94
N ASN A 100 -23.98 18.48 3.51
CA ASN A 100 -22.93 17.47 3.67
C ASN A 100 -23.39 16.29 4.54
N MET A 101 -24.13 16.55 5.61
CA MET A 101 -24.71 15.50 6.44
C MET A 101 -25.67 14.62 5.65
N LYS A 102 -26.57 15.21 4.86
CA LYS A 102 -27.51 14.46 4.01
C LYS A 102 -26.76 13.58 3.00
N ILE A 103 -25.77 14.14 2.31
CA ILE A 103 -24.93 13.40 1.36
C ILE A 103 -24.23 12.22 2.06
N ARG A 104 -23.65 12.42 3.25
CA ARG A 104 -23.00 11.33 4.00
C ARG A 104 -23.96 10.21 4.35
N ILE A 105 -25.19 10.55 4.76
CA ILE A 105 -26.23 9.56 5.07
C ILE A 105 -26.62 8.77 3.81
N GLU A 106 -26.81 9.45 2.68
CA GLU A 106 -27.14 8.81 1.40
C GLU A 106 -26.03 7.87 0.93
N VAL A 107 -24.78 8.33 0.97
CA VAL A 107 -23.60 7.53 0.61
C VAL A 107 -23.48 6.31 1.52
N ALA A 108 -23.64 6.48 2.84
CA ALA A 108 -23.64 5.36 3.78
C ALA A 108 -24.77 4.35 3.48
N GLY A 109 -25.95 4.82 3.10
CA GLY A 109 -27.07 3.98 2.69
C GLY A 109 -26.80 3.20 1.39
N ILE A 110 -26.18 3.83 0.40
CA ILE A 110 -25.73 3.16 -0.83
C ILE A 110 -24.66 2.12 -0.52
N TYR A 111 -23.65 2.48 0.27
CA TYR A 111 -22.58 1.58 0.67
C TYR A 111 -23.11 0.33 1.38
N LYS A 112 -24.03 0.52 2.35
CA LYS A 112 -24.69 -0.60 3.05
C LYS A 112 -25.40 -1.55 2.07
N ARG A 113 -26.11 -1.01 1.07
CA ARG A 113 -26.78 -1.83 0.05
C ARG A 113 -25.76 -2.67 -0.74
N PHE A 114 -24.69 -2.05 -1.21
CA PHE A 114 -23.62 -2.78 -1.90
C PHE A 114 -22.96 -3.85 -1.03
N CYS A 115 -22.72 -3.60 0.26
CA CYS A 115 -22.18 -4.61 1.15
C CYS A 115 -23.11 -5.84 1.25
N VAL A 116 -24.42 -5.61 1.38
CA VAL A 116 -25.41 -6.70 1.42
C VAL A 116 -25.44 -7.45 0.08
N ASP A 117 -25.40 -6.74 -1.04
CA ASP A 117 -25.38 -7.36 -2.37
C ASP A 117 -24.12 -8.20 -2.58
N VAL A 118 -22.94 -7.74 -2.15
CA VAL A 118 -21.69 -8.51 -2.21
C VAL A 118 -21.78 -9.79 -1.38
N ILE A 119 -22.33 -9.71 -0.16
CA ILE A 119 -22.53 -10.89 0.69
C ILE A 119 -23.49 -11.87 0.01
N ARG A 120 -24.60 -11.38 -0.55
CA ARG A 120 -25.57 -12.22 -1.27
C ARG A 120 -24.92 -12.92 -2.47
N HIS A 121 -24.17 -12.20 -3.30
CA HIS A 121 -23.51 -12.80 -4.46
C HIS A 121 -22.46 -13.84 -4.06
N ARG A 122 -21.67 -13.59 -2.99
CA ARG A 122 -20.74 -14.60 -2.46
C ARG A 122 -21.47 -15.87 -2.02
N PHE A 123 -22.55 -15.70 -1.27
CA PHE A 123 -23.38 -16.82 -0.83
C PHE A 123 -23.97 -17.61 -2.00
N GLU A 124 -24.50 -16.92 -3.03
CA GLU A 124 -25.04 -17.56 -4.23
C GLU A 124 -23.97 -18.33 -5.01
N CYS A 125 -22.78 -17.74 -5.18
CA CYS A 125 -21.65 -18.40 -5.83
C CYS A 125 -21.17 -19.64 -5.06
N GLU A 126 -21.07 -19.57 -3.73
CA GLU A 126 -20.70 -20.71 -2.89
C GLU A 126 -21.73 -21.84 -3.00
N LEU A 127 -23.02 -21.49 -2.97
CA LEU A 127 -24.12 -22.45 -3.09
C LEU A 127 -24.12 -23.12 -4.47
N GLN A 128 -23.86 -22.37 -5.54
CA GLN A 128 -23.69 -22.92 -6.88
C GLN A 128 -22.46 -23.82 -6.98
N GLY A 129 -21.31 -23.38 -6.44
CA GLY A 129 -20.08 -24.16 -6.44
C GLY A 129 -20.24 -25.49 -5.70
N ALA A 130 -20.89 -25.49 -4.54
CA ALA A 130 -21.17 -26.70 -3.79
C ALA A 130 -22.07 -27.69 -4.55
N LYS A 131 -23.11 -27.19 -5.24
CA LYS A 131 -23.98 -28.02 -6.07
C LYS A 131 -23.22 -28.66 -7.24
N GLN A 132 -22.46 -27.86 -7.98
CA GLN A 132 -21.68 -28.35 -9.11
C GLN A 132 -20.59 -29.34 -8.69
N HIS A 133 -19.97 -29.11 -7.54
CA HIS A 133 -18.98 -30.02 -6.97
C HIS A 133 -19.62 -31.37 -6.64
N LEU A 134 -20.76 -31.38 -5.94
CA LEU A 134 -21.50 -32.61 -5.63
C LEU A 134 -21.91 -33.37 -6.90
N GLU A 135 -22.43 -32.67 -7.91
CA GLU A 135 -22.82 -33.29 -9.19
C GLU A 135 -21.62 -33.91 -9.91
N SER A 136 -20.48 -33.22 -9.89
CA SER A 136 -19.23 -33.70 -10.50
C SER A 136 -18.68 -34.92 -9.76
N GLU A 137 -18.66 -34.91 -8.42
CA GLU A 137 -18.23 -36.07 -7.62
C GLU A 137 -19.14 -37.27 -7.84
N ARG A 138 -20.44 -37.05 -7.96
CA ARG A 138 -21.39 -38.11 -8.27
C ARG A 138 -21.05 -38.77 -9.61
N ILE A 139 -20.83 -37.98 -10.67
CA ILE A 139 -20.48 -38.50 -12.00
C ILE A 139 -19.14 -39.23 -11.95
N LEU A 140 -18.13 -38.61 -11.34
CA LEU A 140 -16.79 -39.19 -11.22
C LEU A 140 -16.82 -40.55 -10.49
N LEU A 141 -17.63 -40.67 -9.44
CA LEU A 141 -17.80 -41.92 -8.72
C LEU A 141 -18.41 -43.01 -9.61
N PHE A 142 -19.45 -42.67 -10.38
CA PHE A 142 -20.06 -43.61 -11.33
C PHE A 142 -19.06 -44.06 -12.41
N ASP A 143 -18.30 -43.13 -12.99
CA ASP A 143 -17.29 -43.43 -14.00
C ASP A 143 -16.16 -44.30 -13.43
N ASN A 144 -15.73 -44.04 -12.20
CA ASN A 144 -14.72 -44.83 -11.51
C ASN A 144 -15.23 -46.25 -11.24
N MET A 145 -16.46 -46.40 -10.71
CA MET A 145 -17.08 -47.71 -10.50
C MET A 145 -17.23 -48.49 -11.81
N GLN A 146 -17.64 -47.82 -12.88
CA GLN A 146 -17.74 -48.44 -14.20
C GLN A 146 -16.38 -48.91 -14.72
N SER A 147 -15.35 -48.08 -14.58
CA SER A 147 -13.98 -48.41 -14.99
C SER A 147 -13.43 -49.59 -14.20
N GLU A 148 -13.62 -49.61 -12.87
CA GLU A 148 -13.21 -50.73 -12.01
C GLU A 148 -13.89 -52.05 -12.40
N LEU A 149 -15.19 -52.00 -12.72
CA LEU A 149 -15.93 -53.17 -13.20
C LEU A 149 -15.44 -53.66 -14.56
N LEU A 150 -15.18 -52.75 -15.50
CA LEU A 150 -14.63 -53.09 -16.81
C LEU A 150 -13.22 -53.69 -16.71
N GLU A 151 -12.35 -53.12 -15.89
CA GLU A 151 -11.01 -53.71 -15.62
C GLU A 151 -11.11 -55.07 -14.95
N ARG A 152 -12.07 -55.26 -14.04
CA ARG A 152 -12.31 -56.56 -13.39
C ARG A 152 -12.74 -57.60 -14.43
N ILE A 153 -13.64 -57.24 -15.34
CA ILE A 153 -14.08 -58.10 -16.44
C ILE A 153 -12.88 -58.44 -17.34
N GLN A 154 -12.13 -57.43 -17.78
CA GLN A 154 -10.95 -57.62 -18.62
C GLN A 154 -9.93 -58.55 -17.96
N ARG A 155 -9.61 -58.35 -16.69
CA ARG A 155 -8.69 -59.24 -15.95
C ARG A 155 -9.20 -60.68 -15.87
N LEU A 156 -10.51 -60.88 -15.69
CA LEU A 156 -11.09 -62.23 -15.70
C LEU A 156 -11.03 -62.87 -17.10
N GLU A 157 -11.19 -62.08 -18.16
CA GLU A 157 -11.04 -62.55 -19.54
C GLU A 157 -9.59 -62.90 -19.85
N GLU A 158 -8.64 -62.08 -19.44
CA GLU A 158 -7.20 -62.34 -19.52
C GLU A 158 -6.82 -63.59 -18.73
N ASP A 159 -7.31 -63.75 -17.50
CA ASP A 159 -7.09 -64.94 -16.69
C ASP A 159 -7.64 -66.19 -17.40
N ARG A 160 -8.84 -66.11 -17.99
CA ARG A 160 -9.43 -67.23 -18.76
C ARG A 160 -8.57 -67.59 -19.98
N GLN A 161 -8.15 -66.59 -20.75
CA GLN A 161 -7.26 -66.77 -21.90
C GLN A 161 -5.90 -67.34 -21.48
N SER A 162 -5.36 -66.88 -20.33
CA SER A 162 -4.08 -67.36 -19.80
C SER A 162 -4.15 -68.83 -19.37
N ILE A 163 -5.29 -69.28 -18.82
CA ILE A 163 -5.54 -70.68 -18.47
C ILE A 163 -5.65 -71.53 -19.75
N ASP A 164 -6.38 -71.07 -20.76
CA ASP A 164 -6.50 -71.78 -22.04
C ASP A 164 -5.12 -71.96 -22.71
N ILE A 165 -4.33 -70.89 -22.80
CA ILE A 165 -2.95 -70.93 -23.35
C ILE A 165 -2.04 -71.80 -22.49
N SER A 166 -2.11 -71.67 -21.16
CA SER A 166 -1.30 -72.50 -20.26
C SER A 166 -1.68 -73.98 -20.36
N SER A 167 -2.97 -74.31 -20.53
CA SER A 167 -3.43 -75.68 -20.70
C SER A 167 -2.86 -76.30 -21.98
N GLU A 168 -2.84 -75.56 -23.09
CA GLU A 168 -2.20 -76.00 -24.34
C GLU A 168 -0.70 -76.29 -24.14
N TRP A 169 0.03 -75.45 -23.38
CA TRP A 169 1.44 -75.67 -23.08
C TRP A 169 1.70 -76.87 -22.15
N TRP A 170 0.83 -77.14 -21.18
CA TRP A 170 0.94 -78.34 -20.34
C TRP A 170 0.53 -79.62 -21.11
N ASP A 171 -0.41 -79.52 -22.04
CA ASP A 171 -0.79 -80.63 -22.94
C ASP A 171 0.32 -80.95 -23.96
N GLU A 172 1.02 -79.93 -24.48
CA GLU A 172 2.18 -80.06 -25.37
C GLU A 172 3.38 -80.76 -24.67
N GLU A 173 3.62 -80.47 -23.39
CA GLU A 173 4.65 -81.11 -22.56
C GLU A 173 4.29 -82.58 -22.23
N LEU A 174 3.00 -82.89 -22.00
CA LEU A 174 2.53 -84.26 -21.82
C LEU A 174 2.58 -85.09 -23.12
N ARG A 175 2.31 -84.46 -24.28
CA ARG A 175 2.41 -85.12 -25.59
C ARG A 175 3.86 -85.29 -26.04
N SER A 176 4.74 -84.35 -25.70
CA SER A 176 6.19 -84.43 -25.96
C SER A 176 6.89 -85.56 -25.20
N LYS A 177 6.34 -86.01 -24.06
CA LYS A 177 6.87 -87.17 -23.29
C LYS A 177 6.63 -88.54 -23.92
N ARG A 178 5.80 -88.67 -24.96
CA ARG A 178 5.68 -89.94 -25.73
C ARG A 178 6.70 -90.07 -26.87
N SER A 179 7.48 -89.03 -27.17
CA SER A 179 8.37 -88.99 -28.34
C SER A 179 9.81 -88.55 -28.02
N ARG A 180 10.39 -88.99 -26.90
CA ARG A 180 11.86 -88.96 -26.68
C ARG A 180 12.34 -90.20 -25.93
N ARG A 181 12.34 -91.34 -26.61
CA ARG A 181 13.36 -92.37 -26.34
C ARG A 181 14.62 -91.95 -27.08
N LYS A 182 15.75 -92.00 -26.36
CA LYS A 182 17.14 -91.72 -26.79
C LYS A 182 17.56 -90.26 -26.64
N TRP A 183 18.19 -89.96 -25.49
CA TRP A 183 19.58 -89.49 -25.36
C TRP A 183 19.84 -89.15 -23.87
N ASP A 184 20.75 -89.91 -23.26
CA ASP A 184 21.51 -89.68 -22.02
C ASP A 184 22.95 -89.31 -22.49
N PRO A 185 23.96 -88.79 -21.73
CA PRO A 185 24.08 -88.50 -20.29
C PRO A 185 25.02 -87.30 -19.95
N PHE A 186 24.56 -86.11 -19.54
CA PHE A 186 25.45 -85.19 -18.78
C PHE A 186 24.68 -84.28 -17.82
N ARG A 187 24.75 -84.68 -16.55
CA ARG A 187 24.61 -83.86 -15.33
C ARG A 187 25.31 -82.50 -15.46
N SER A 188 24.61 -81.43 -15.05
CA SER A 188 25.17 -80.35 -14.24
C SER A 188 24.09 -79.68 -13.38
N GLU A 189 24.09 -80.09 -12.12
CA GLU A 189 23.94 -79.30 -10.89
C GLU A 189 22.96 -78.10 -10.84
N LYS A 190 21.83 -78.35 -10.18
CA LYS A 190 21.31 -77.59 -9.03
C LYS A 190 21.63 -76.09 -9.00
N LYS A 191 20.83 -75.26 -9.70
CA LYS A 191 20.66 -73.86 -9.27
C LYS A 191 19.68 -73.81 -8.11
N LYS A 192 20.28 -73.75 -6.91
CA LYS A 192 19.63 -73.43 -5.63
C LYS A 192 18.76 -72.19 -5.80
N ARG A 193 17.53 -72.23 -5.28
CA ARG A 193 16.76 -71.01 -5.00
C ARG A 193 17.61 -70.13 -4.08
N VAL A 194 17.83 -68.88 -4.48
CA VAL A 194 18.48 -67.87 -3.64
C VAL A 194 17.61 -67.65 -2.40
N PRO A 195 18.15 -67.73 -1.17
CA PRO A 195 17.38 -67.44 0.04
C PRO A 195 16.96 -65.96 0.04
N LEU A 196 15.69 -65.68 0.35
CA LEU A 196 15.28 -64.32 0.70
C LEU A 196 16.10 -63.90 1.93
N VAL A 197 16.97 -62.91 1.76
CA VAL A 197 17.68 -62.27 2.86
C VAL A 197 16.66 -61.46 3.65
N SER A 198 16.32 -61.93 4.84
CA SER A 198 15.57 -61.16 5.83
C SER A 198 16.59 -60.36 6.66
N GLY A 199 16.69 -59.06 6.37
CA GLY A 199 17.53 -58.10 7.10
C GLY A 199 17.46 -56.71 6.45
N PRO A 200 17.68 -55.61 7.20
CA PRO A 200 17.60 -54.26 6.65
C PRO A 200 18.64 -54.06 5.54
N TYR A 201 18.16 -53.85 4.32
CA TYR A 201 18.99 -53.62 3.13
C TYR A 201 19.10 -52.12 2.87
N ILE A 202 20.33 -51.63 2.66
CA ILE A 202 20.57 -50.26 2.21
C ILE A 202 20.31 -50.23 0.70
N VAL A 203 19.19 -49.61 0.31
CA VAL A 203 18.83 -49.41 -1.08
C VAL A 203 19.56 -48.16 -1.60
N TYR A 204 20.55 -48.36 -2.48
CA TYR A 204 21.29 -47.25 -3.11
C TYR A 204 20.54 -46.60 -4.29
N MET A 205 19.49 -47.26 -4.79
CA MET A 205 18.66 -46.77 -5.89
C MET A 205 17.42 -46.08 -5.33
N LEU A 206 17.17 -44.85 -5.77
CA LEU A 206 15.88 -44.20 -5.50
C LEU A 206 14.74 -45.00 -6.14
N ARG A 207 13.55 -44.93 -5.55
CA ARG A 207 12.36 -45.55 -6.14
C ARG A 207 11.96 -44.74 -7.37
N ASP A 208 11.33 -45.39 -8.35
CA ASP A 208 10.89 -44.73 -9.59
C ASP A 208 9.99 -43.50 -9.31
N LEU A 209 9.23 -43.53 -8.22
CA LEU A 209 8.39 -42.41 -7.79
C LEU A 209 9.21 -41.17 -7.40
N ASP A 210 10.29 -41.36 -6.64
CA ASP A 210 11.16 -40.27 -6.18
C ASP A 210 11.92 -39.68 -7.38
N ILE A 211 12.32 -40.52 -8.35
CA ILE A 211 12.95 -40.10 -9.61
C ILE A 211 11.97 -39.27 -10.46
N LEU A 212 10.71 -39.67 -10.53
CA LEU A 212 9.67 -38.96 -11.28
C LEU A 212 9.33 -37.60 -10.65
N GLU A 213 9.27 -37.55 -9.32
CA GLU A 213 9.08 -36.30 -8.57
C GLU A 213 10.21 -35.30 -8.85
N ASP A 214 11.47 -35.72 -8.69
CA ASP A 214 12.64 -34.89 -9.00
C ASP A 214 12.67 -34.46 -10.47
N TRP A 215 12.32 -35.36 -11.39
CA TRP A 215 12.21 -35.04 -12.81
C TRP A 215 11.18 -33.93 -13.08
N THR A 216 10.02 -33.98 -12.42
CA THR A 216 9.00 -32.92 -12.53
C THR A 216 9.45 -31.61 -11.88
N ALA A 217 10.15 -31.67 -10.74
CA ALA A 217 10.70 -30.50 -10.07
C ALA A 217 11.72 -29.78 -10.96
N ILE A 218 12.63 -30.52 -11.60
CA ILE A 218 13.61 -29.98 -12.56
C ILE A 218 12.91 -29.34 -13.75
N LYS A 219 11.87 -29.97 -14.30
CA LYS A 219 11.12 -29.44 -15.43
C LYS A 219 10.40 -28.14 -15.09
N LYS A 220 9.84 -28.05 -13.87
CA LYS A 220 9.18 -26.86 -13.33
C LYS A 220 10.18 -25.70 -13.10
N ALA A 221 11.33 -25.98 -12.51
CA ALA A 221 12.39 -25.00 -12.31
C ALA A 221 12.94 -24.47 -13.66
N LYS A 222 13.16 -25.36 -14.64
CA LYS A 222 13.59 -24.96 -15.99
C LYS A 222 12.57 -24.08 -16.72
N ALA A 223 11.28 -24.33 -16.54
CA ALA A 223 10.23 -23.47 -17.10
C ALA A 223 10.23 -22.07 -16.46
N ALA A 224 10.47 -21.98 -15.15
CA ALA A 224 10.53 -20.73 -14.40
C ALA A 224 11.76 -19.84 -14.75
N VAL A 225 12.85 -20.44 -15.25
CA VAL A 225 14.11 -19.74 -15.58
C VAL A 225 14.22 -19.40 -17.09
N SER A 226 13.22 -19.75 -17.91
CA SER A 226 13.24 -19.36 -19.33
C SER A 226 13.06 -17.84 -19.50
N PRO A 227 13.95 -17.14 -20.24
CA PRO A 227 13.86 -15.69 -20.38
C PRO A 227 12.72 -15.33 -21.34
N GLN A 228 11.55 -15.01 -20.79
CA GLN A 228 10.49 -14.36 -21.55
C GLN A 228 10.92 -12.93 -21.89
N LYS A 229 11.33 -12.73 -23.15
CA LYS A 229 11.39 -11.40 -23.79
C LYS A 229 10.00 -10.73 -23.69
N ARG A 230 9.84 -9.77 -22.79
CA ARG A 230 8.80 -8.74 -22.81
C ARG A 230 9.50 -7.43 -22.43
N LYS A 231 9.78 -6.53 -23.39
CA LYS A 231 8.90 -5.42 -23.80
C LYS A 231 8.22 -4.77 -22.60
N SER A 232 8.69 -3.55 -22.33
CA SER A 232 8.18 -2.55 -21.42
C SER A 232 6.66 -2.44 -21.48
N ASP A 233 6.02 -2.57 -20.33
CA ASP A 233 5.11 -1.54 -19.85
C ASP A 233 5.07 -1.56 -18.32
N SER A 234 4.95 -0.35 -17.80
CA SER A 234 5.05 0.03 -16.41
C SER A 234 3.90 -0.55 -15.57
N VAL A 235 4.20 -0.94 -14.33
CA VAL A 235 3.47 -0.61 -13.08
C VAL A 235 3.82 -1.61 -11.95
N LYS A 236 4.13 -1.03 -10.78
CA LYS A 236 4.37 -1.57 -9.42
C LYS A 236 5.81 -1.97 -9.05
N VAL A 237 6.42 -1.02 -8.34
CA VAL A 237 7.52 -1.19 -7.40
C VAL A 237 7.12 -2.26 -6.37
N GLU A 238 7.66 -3.47 -6.53
CA GLU A 238 7.91 -4.38 -5.43
C GLU A 238 9.36 -4.17 -5.01
N LYS A 239 9.52 -3.75 -3.76
CA LYS A 239 10.78 -3.35 -3.15
C LYS A 239 11.67 -4.59 -3.05
N GLN A 240 12.54 -4.83 -4.03
CA GLN A 240 13.68 -5.73 -3.88
C GLN A 240 14.57 -5.11 -2.81
N TYR A 241 14.44 -5.58 -1.58
CA TYR A 241 15.16 -5.02 -0.42
C TYR A 241 16.67 -5.23 -0.49
N PHE A 242 17.16 -6.08 -1.40
CA PHE A 242 18.59 -6.36 -1.53
C PHE A 242 18.98 -6.47 -3.01
N SER A 243 19.90 -5.61 -3.46
CA SER A 243 20.46 -5.65 -4.81
C SER A 243 21.80 -6.40 -4.77
N ALA A 244 21.79 -7.65 -5.25
CA ALA A 244 23.00 -8.46 -5.41
C ALA A 244 23.26 -8.71 -6.89
N ARG A 245 24.45 -8.35 -7.39
CA ARG A 245 24.89 -8.66 -8.77
C ARG A 245 26.30 -9.24 -8.75
N CYS A 246 26.60 -10.17 -9.65
CA CYS A 246 27.95 -10.73 -9.79
C CYS A 246 28.47 -10.40 -11.19
N GLU A 247 29.58 -9.69 -11.28
CA GLU A 247 30.19 -9.28 -12.54
C GLU A 247 31.72 -9.38 -12.40
N ASP A 248 32.38 -9.96 -13.42
CA ASP A 248 33.84 -10.15 -13.48
C ASP A 248 34.48 -10.78 -12.22
N GLY A 249 33.81 -11.79 -11.64
CA GLY A 249 34.31 -12.51 -10.47
C GLY A 249 34.18 -11.75 -9.14
N CYS A 250 33.51 -10.60 -9.15
CA CYS A 250 33.22 -9.78 -7.97
C CYS A 250 31.71 -9.79 -7.66
N LEU A 251 31.37 -10.01 -6.38
CA LEU A 251 29.99 -9.91 -5.87
C LEU A 251 29.74 -8.47 -5.43
N TYR A 252 28.72 -7.82 -5.96
CA TYR A 252 28.28 -6.52 -5.51
C TYR A 252 26.99 -6.66 -4.71
N TYR A 253 26.97 -6.17 -3.47
CA TYR A 253 25.80 -6.19 -2.59
C TYR A 253 25.63 -4.83 -1.92
N GLU A 254 24.46 -4.21 -2.06
CA GLU A 254 24.12 -2.89 -1.48
C GLU A 254 25.12 -1.75 -1.77
N GLY A 255 25.93 -1.88 -2.83
CA GLY A 255 26.93 -0.88 -3.24
C GLY A 255 28.38 -1.25 -2.89
N GLU A 256 28.60 -2.32 -2.12
CA GLU A 256 29.93 -2.84 -1.79
C GLU A 256 30.32 -3.99 -2.74
N SER A 257 31.60 -4.09 -3.10
CA SER A 257 32.13 -5.14 -3.97
C SER A 257 33.04 -6.08 -3.19
N PHE A 258 32.78 -7.38 -3.29
CA PHE A 258 33.51 -8.45 -2.62
C PHE A 258 34.19 -9.35 -3.63
N THR A 259 35.46 -9.67 -3.39
CA THR A 259 36.23 -10.59 -4.23
C THR A 259 36.37 -11.95 -3.57
N LYS A 260 36.61 -12.99 -4.38
CA LYS A 260 36.73 -14.36 -3.90
C LYS A 260 37.94 -14.49 -2.95
N GLY A 261 37.67 -14.71 -1.66
CA GLY A 261 38.69 -14.89 -0.62
C GLY A 261 38.66 -13.86 0.50
N GLU A 262 37.81 -12.83 0.38
CA GLU A 262 37.60 -11.84 1.44
C GLU A 262 36.71 -12.39 2.56
N ALA A 263 37.10 -12.13 3.81
CA ALA A 263 36.29 -12.44 4.98
C ALA A 263 35.32 -11.29 5.25
N ILE A 264 34.02 -11.58 5.26
CA ILE A 264 32.96 -10.61 5.56
C ILE A 264 32.52 -10.85 7.00
N ILE A 265 32.46 -9.78 7.80
CA ILE A 265 31.96 -9.82 9.18
C ILE A 265 30.50 -9.40 9.14
N LEU A 266 29.59 -10.32 9.48
CA LEU A 266 28.17 -10.06 9.56
C LEU A 266 27.79 -9.79 11.00
N ASP A 267 27.31 -8.57 11.28
CA ASP A 267 26.74 -8.21 12.58
C ASP A 267 25.27 -8.66 12.60
N MET A 268 25.01 -9.79 13.26
CA MET A 268 23.66 -10.33 13.42
C MET A 268 22.95 -9.56 14.53
N LYS A 269 22.02 -8.68 14.16
CA LYS A 269 21.10 -8.05 15.12
C LYS A 269 19.97 -9.02 15.44
N ASP A 270 20.00 -9.64 16.61
CA ASP A 270 18.93 -10.53 17.09
C ASP A 270 17.67 -9.72 17.42
N GLU A 271 16.74 -9.63 16.47
CA GLU A 271 15.39 -9.12 16.74
C GLU A 271 14.36 -10.24 16.46
N PRO A 272 13.63 -10.73 17.48
CA PRO A 272 12.68 -11.82 17.30
C PRO A 272 11.41 -11.37 16.56
N PRO A 273 10.78 -12.25 15.77
CA PRO A 273 9.63 -11.89 14.94
C PRO A 273 8.42 -11.53 15.80
N SER A 274 7.93 -10.31 15.64
CA SER A 274 6.65 -9.83 16.16
C SER A 274 5.50 -10.64 15.55
N GLN A 275 4.70 -11.29 16.40
CA GLN A 275 3.43 -11.94 16.07
C GLN A 275 2.37 -10.94 15.59
#